data_AF-Q93D24-F1
#
_entry.id   AF-Q93D24-F1
#
_cell.length_a   1.000
_cell.length_b   1.000
_cell.length_c   1.000
_cell.angle_alpha   90.00
_cell.angle_beta   90.00
_cell.angle_gamma   90.00
#
_symmetry.space_group_name_H-M   'P 1'
#
loop_
_entity.id
_entity.type
_entity.pdbx_description
1 polymer ?
#
loop_
_entity_poly.entity_id
_entity_poly.type
_entity_poly.pdbx_seq_one_letter_code
_entity_poly.pdbx_strand_id
1 'polypeptide(L)'
;VFLNQCRHRGVRICSINAGNAKAFTCSYHGWAYDTAGNLVNVPLEKEAFGCVDKSEWGPLQARVETYKGLVFANWDKDAPPLAVYLSNATPYMDFMLDRTEAGTEVIGGIQKWVIPCNCQFAAEQFCSDMY
;
A
#
# COMPACT_ATOMS: atom_id res chain seq x y z
N VAL A 1 -0.08 5.20 0.15
CA VAL A 1 -0.50 3.87 -0.36
C VAL A 1 -1.88 4.04 -0.96
N PHE A 2 -2.09 3.62 -2.20
CA PHE A 2 -3.37 3.77 -2.88
C PHE A 2 -3.80 2.45 -3.54
N LEU A 3 -5.11 2.30 -3.74
CA LEU A 3 -5.68 1.15 -4.43
C LEU A 3 -5.16 1.09 -5.87
N ASN A 4 -4.55 -0.03 -6.27
CA ASN A 4 -3.98 -0.20 -7.61
C ASN A 4 -5.08 -0.47 -8.67
N GLN A 5 -5.99 0.50 -8.82
CA GLN A 5 -7.18 0.42 -9.66
C GLN A 5 -7.56 1.80 -10.21
N CYS A 6 -7.60 1.94 -11.52
CA CYS A 6 -8.02 3.15 -12.21
C CYS A 6 -9.52 3.37 -12.00
N ARG A 7 -9.90 4.55 -11.51
CA ARG A 7 -11.30 4.92 -11.24
C ARG A 7 -12.19 5.02 -12.48
N HIS A 8 -11.61 5.08 -13.69
CA HIS A 8 -12.39 5.14 -14.91
C HIS A 8 -13.14 3.83 -15.20
N ARG A 9 -12.42 2.71 -15.26
CA ARG A 9 -12.99 1.37 -15.62
C ARG A 9 -12.31 0.21 -14.87
N GLY A 10 -11.67 0.46 -13.73
CA GLY A 10 -11.21 -0.60 -12.83
C GLY A 10 -9.91 -1.31 -13.24
N VAL A 11 -9.21 -0.86 -14.28
CA VAL A 11 -7.96 -1.49 -14.74
C VAL A 11 -6.82 -1.20 -13.76
N ARG A 12 -5.92 -2.18 -13.58
CA ARG A 12 -4.71 -2.04 -12.75
C ARG A 12 -3.85 -0.87 -13.26
N ILE A 13 -3.46 0.03 -12.35
CA ILE A 13 -2.67 1.23 -12.69
C ILE A 13 -1.21 0.88 -12.93
N CYS A 14 -0.62 0.05 -12.05
CA CYS A 14 0.76 -0.41 -12.14
C CYS A 14 0.81 -1.93 -12.18
N SER A 15 1.38 -2.52 -13.23
CA SER A 15 1.51 -3.97 -13.42
C SER A 15 2.86 -4.53 -12.97
N ILE A 16 3.82 -3.67 -12.65
CA ILE A 16 5.18 -4.05 -12.29
C ILE A 16 5.29 -4.21 -10.76
N ASN A 17 6.03 -5.24 -10.31
CA ASN A 17 6.16 -5.57 -8.89
C ASN A 17 6.97 -4.54 -8.09
N ALA A 18 8.04 -4.00 -8.67
CA ALA A 18 8.92 -3.01 -8.07
C ALA A 18 9.70 -2.26 -9.16
N GLY A 19 10.03 -0.99 -8.93
CA GLY A 19 10.76 -0.16 -9.88
C GLY A 19 10.74 1.31 -9.49
N ASN A 20 11.16 2.18 -10.40
CA ASN A 20 11.08 3.63 -10.26
C ASN A 20 10.19 4.20 -11.38
N ALA A 21 9.29 5.11 -11.03
CA ALA A 21 8.39 5.76 -11.97
C ALA A 21 8.25 7.24 -11.63
N LYS A 22 8.12 8.08 -12.66
CA LYS A 22 7.79 9.51 -12.50
C LYS A 22 6.28 9.77 -12.49
N ALA A 23 5.50 8.85 -13.08
CA ALA A 23 4.05 8.86 -13.16
C ALA A 23 3.56 7.45 -13.50
N PHE A 24 2.28 7.18 -13.29
CA PHE A 24 1.61 5.96 -13.71
C PHE A 24 0.54 6.26 -14.74
N THR A 25 0.58 5.61 -15.89
CA THR A 25 -0.42 5.78 -16.94
C THR A 25 -1.26 4.51 -17.05
N CYS A 26 -2.58 4.64 -16.87
CA CYS A 26 -3.50 3.53 -17.07
C CYS A 26 -3.45 3.08 -18.53
N SER A 27 -3.11 1.81 -18.75
CA SER A 27 -2.93 1.22 -20.08
C SER A 27 -4.20 1.16 -20.93
N TYR A 28 -5.38 1.37 -20.32
CA TYR A 28 -6.65 1.27 -21.05
C TYR A 28 -7.01 2.57 -21.80
N HIS A 29 -7.17 3.67 -21.07
CA HIS A 29 -7.64 4.95 -21.64
C HIS A 29 -6.67 6.12 -21.38
N GLY A 30 -5.45 5.84 -20.90
CA GLY A 30 -4.40 6.85 -20.76
C GLY A 30 -4.59 7.85 -19.63
N TRP A 31 -5.52 7.62 -18.68
CA TRP A 31 -5.57 8.41 -17.44
C TRP A 31 -4.24 8.28 -16.71
N ALA A 32 -3.59 9.41 -16.45
CA ALA A 32 -2.28 9.44 -15.82
C ALA A 32 -2.37 9.96 -14.38
N TYR A 33 -1.64 9.30 -13.50
CA TYR A 33 -1.56 9.55 -12.08
C TYR A 33 -0.14 9.94 -11.72
N ASP A 34 0.04 10.87 -10.79
CA ASP A 34 1.35 11.14 -10.20
C ASP A 34 1.79 9.98 -9.26
N THR A 35 2.97 10.12 -8.65
CA THR A 35 3.50 9.10 -7.73
C THR A 35 2.74 8.99 -6.40
N ALA A 36 1.94 10.00 -6.04
CA ALA A 36 1.04 9.98 -4.89
C ALA A 36 -0.33 9.34 -5.23
N GLY A 37 -0.58 9.06 -6.51
CA GLY A 37 -1.83 8.49 -7.00
C GLY A 37 -2.90 9.54 -7.30
N ASN A 38 -2.58 10.83 -7.38
CA ASN A 38 -3.54 11.84 -7.81
C ASN A 38 -3.73 11.76 -9.32
N LEU A 39 -4.97 11.88 -9.80
CA LEU A 39 -5.23 11.99 -11.24
C LEU A 39 -4.73 13.34 -11.74
N VAL A 40 -3.75 13.34 -12.64
CA VAL A 40 -3.12 14.57 -13.14
C VAL A 40 -3.44 14.84 -14.61
N ASN A 41 -3.79 13.81 -15.39
CA ASN A 41 -4.11 13.97 -16.80
C ASN A 41 -5.22 13.01 -17.24
N VAL A 42 -6.17 13.54 -18.01
CA VAL A 42 -7.23 12.81 -18.69
C VAL A 42 -7.13 13.12 -20.18
N PRO A 43 -6.86 12.12 -21.06
CA PRO A 43 -6.86 12.36 -22.50
C PRO A 43 -8.22 12.87 -22.98
N LEU A 44 -8.20 13.84 -23.90
CA LEU A 44 -9.40 14.48 -24.47
C LEU A 44 -10.34 15.07 -23.40
N GLU A 45 -9.80 15.55 -22.27
CA GLU A 45 -10.59 16.08 -21.15
C GLU A 45 -11.60 17.15 -21.61
N LYS A 46 -11.15 18.12 -22.41
CA LYS A 46 -12.00 19.23 -22.86
C LYS A 46 -13.06 18.77 -23.84
N GLU A 47 -12.71 17.89 -24.77
CA GLU A 47 -13.58 17.44 -25.87
C GLU A 47 -14.60 16.39 -25.43
N ALA A 48 -14.22 15.46 -24.56
CA ALA A 48 -15.06 14.32 -24.17
C ALA A 48 -15.73 14.49 -22.81
N PHE A 49 -15.14 15.28 -21.90
CA PHE A 49 -15.63 15.42 -20.52
C PHE A 49 -15.98 16.86 -20.16
N GLY A 50 -15.63 17.85 -21.00
CA GLY A 50 -15.81 19.28 -20.74
C GLY A 50 -14.86 19.79 -19.66
N CYS A 51 -15.02 19.31 -18.43
CA CYS A 51 -14.13 19.55 -17.29
C CYS A 51 -14.28 18.40 -16.28
N VAL A 52 -13.17 17.75 -15.91
CA VAL A 52 -13.16 16.73 -14.85
C VAL A 52 -12.54 17.34 -13.61
N ASP A 53 -13.26 17.29 -12.48
CA ASP A 53 -12.63 17.53 -11.18
C ASP A 53 -11.75 16.33 -10.82
N LYS A 54 -10.50 16.37 -11.27
CA LYS A 54 -9.55 15.28 -11.12
C LYS A 54 -9.27 14.92 -9.66
N SER A 55 -9.52 15.83 -8.71
CA SER A 55 -9.29 15.59 -7.28
C SER A 55 -10.23 14.51 -6.71
N GLU A 56 -11.43 14.37 -7.26
CA GLU A 56 -12.46 13.40 -6.83
C GLU A 56 -12.29 12.00 -7.47
N TRP A 57 -11.43 11.90 -8.48
CA TRP A 57 -11.28 10.71 -9.33
C TRP A 57 -9.94 9.97 -9.16
N GLY A 58 -9.22 10.26 -8.07
CA GLY A 58 -8.11 9.43 -7.63
C GLY A 58 -8.56 8.06 -7.08
N PRO A 59 -7.70 7.01 -7.16
CA PRO A 59 -7.89 5.76 -6.43
C PRO A 59 -8.04 5.99 -4.92
N LEU A 60 -8.70 5.07 -4.24
CA LEU A 60 -8.85 5.11 -2.78
C LEU A 60 -7.47 5.15 -2.11
N GLN A 61 -7.31 6.05 -1.13
CA GLN A 61 -6.09 6.23 -0.36
C GLN A 61 -6.22 5.52 0.99
N ALA A 62 -5.15 4.85 1.42
CA ALA A 62 -5.02 4.30 2.77
C ALA A 62 -4.21 5.27 3.65
N ARG A 63 -4.54 5.31 4.94
CA ARG A 63 -3.64 5.87 5.96
C ARG A 63 -2.38 5.02 6.02
N VAL A 64 -1.22 5.66 6.16
CA VAL A 64 0.08 5.00 6.21
C VAL A 64 0.83 5.48 7.45
N GLU A 65 1.29 4.53 8.25
CA GLU A 65 2.10 4.79 9.44
C GLU A 65 3.26 3.78 9.44
N THR A 66 4.39 4.18 10.01
CA THR A 66 5.58 3.32 10.10
C THR A 66 5.90 2.98 11.55
N TYR A 67 6.44 1.79 11.76
CA TYR A 67 7.00 1.37 13.04
C TYR A 67 8.38 0.76 12.80
N LYS A 68 9.44 1.52 13.16
CA LYS A 68 10.85 1.09 13.11
C LYS A 68 11.24 0.38 11.80
N GLY A 69 10.90 1.00 10.67
CA GLY A 69 11.19 0.50 9.32
C GLY A 69 10.07 -0.30 8.66
N LEU A 70 9.15 -0.88 9.43
CA LEU A 70 7.96 -1.56 8.89
C LEU A 70 6.90 -0.53 8.45
N VAL A 71 6.28 -0.75 7.30
CA VAL A 71 5.23 0.11 6.73
C VAL A 71 3.88 -0.57 6.88
N PHE A 72 2.95 0.06 7.61
CA PHE A 72 1.57 -0.40 7.78
C PHE A 72 0.60 0.52 7.04
N ALA A 73 -0.53 -0.03 6.61
CA ALA A 73 -1.59 0.74 5.96
C ALA A 73 -2.97 0.31 6.46
N ASN A 74 -3.89 1.27 6.60
CA ASN A 74 -5.28 1.04 6.99
C ASN A 74 -6.23 1.91 6.15
N TRP A 75 -7.33 1.33 5.69
CA TRP A 75 -8.36 2.03 4.90
C TRP A 75 -9.32 2.84 5.77
N ASP A 76 -9.53 2.39 7.01
CA ASP A 76 -10.45 3.03 7.93
C ASP A 76 -9.84 4.34 8.47
N LYS A 77 -10.55 5.43 8.22
CA LYS A 77 -10.14 6.78 8.63
C LYS A 77 -10.26 6.96 10.13
N ASP A 78 -11.21 6.26 10.76
CA ASP A 78 -11.57 6.41 12.16
C ASP A 78 -10.88 5.36 13.06
N ALA A 79 -10.09 4.46 12.46
CA ALA A 79 -9.27 3.52 13.18
C ALA A 79 -8.26 4.21 14.12
N PRO A 80 -7.87 3.57 15.23
CA PRO A 80 -6.84 4.12 16.11
C PRO A 80 -5.50 4.29 15.37
N PRO A 81 -4.61 5.18 15.84
CA PRO A 81 -3.22 5.25 15.37
C PRO A 81 -2.49 3.92 15.52
N LEU A 82 -1.48 3.67 14.69
CA LEU A 82 -0.73 2.42 14.68
C LEU A 82 -0.14 2.09 16.06
N ALA A 83 0.41 3.07 16.76
CA ALA A 83 0.98 2.87 18.10
C ALA A 83 -0.05 2.36 19.11
N VAL A 84 -1.31 2.80 19.00
CA VAL A 84 -2.41 2.33 19.86
C VAL A 84 -2.85 0.92 19.46
N TYR A 85 -2.92 0.65 18.14
CA TYR A 85 -3.25 -0.68 17.62
C TYR A 85 -2.22 -1.74 18.05
N LEU A 86 -0.92 -1.43 17.97
CA LEU A 86 0.16 -2.34 18.37
C LEU A 86 0.16 -2.59 19.89
N SER A 87 -0.39 -1.67 20.68
CA SER A 87 -0.56 -1.84 22.13
C SER A 87 0.77 -2.26 22.79
N ASN A 88 0.72 -3.22 23.72
CA ASN A 88 1.88 -3.73 24.45
C ASN A 88 2.72 -4.74 23.63
N ALA A 89 2.47 -4.91 22.32
CA ALA A 89 3.29 -5.76 21.47
C ALA A 89 4.62 -5.09 21.09
N THR A 90 4.71 -3.76 21.20
CA THR A 90 5.87 -2.98 20.75
C THR A 90 7.21 -3.42 21.37
N PRO A 91 7.34 -3.73 22.67
CA PRO A 91 8.62 -4.16 23.22
C PRO A 91 9.09 -5.51 22.66
N TYR A 92 8.15 -6.37 22.24
CA TYR A 92 8.48 -7.65 21.62
C TYR A 92 8.99 -7.48 20.18
N MET A 93 8.42 -6.53 19.45
CA MET A 93 8.89 -6.16 18.11
C MET A 93 10.29 -5.54 18.15
N ASP A 94 10.57 -4.77 19.19
CA ASP A 94 11.83 -4.05 19.37
C ASP A 94 13.04 -4.98 19.51
N PHE A 95 12.86 -6.19 20.02
CA PHE A 95 13.92 -7.20 20.06
C PHE A 95 14.56 -7.48 18.70
N MET A 96 13.79 -7.32 17.62
CA MET A 96 14.26 -7.44 16.24
C MET A 96 14.52 -6.07 15.60
N LEU A 97 13.61 -5.12 15.78
CA LEU A 97 13.57 -3.90 14.98
C LEU A 97 14.43 -2.74 15.53
N ASP A 98 14.80 -2.77 16.81
CA ASP A 98 15.46 -1.63 17.48
C ASP A 98 16.76 -2.01 18.19
N ARG A 99 17.50 -2.95 17.60
CA ARG A 99 18.73 -3.46 18.19
C ARG A 99 19.91 -2.50 18.08
N THR A 100 19.84 -1.56 17.14
CA THR A 100 20.90 -0.60 16.84
C THR A 100 20.28 0.72 16.41
N GLU A 101 21.00 1.81 16.61
CA GLU A 101 20.61 3.15 16.13
C GLU A 101 20.52 3.26 14.59
N ALA A 102 21.16 2.34 13.86
CA ALA A 102 21.06 2.29 12.40
C ALA A 102 19.73 1.68 11.89
N GLY A 103 18.93 1.07 12.77
CA GLY A 103 17.69 0.38 12.42
C GLY A 103 17.93 -0.92 11.65
N THR A 104 16.98 -1.27 10.77
CA THR A 104 16.99 -2.50 9.98
C THR A 104 16.81 -2.22 8.49
N GLU A 105 17.41 -3.04 7.64
CA GLU A 105 17.19 -3.03 6.19
C GLU A 105 16.71 -4.39 5.67
N VAL A 106 16.02 -4.37 4.52
CA VAL A 106 15.54 -5.58 3.85
C VAL A 106 16.61 -6.04 2.86
N ILE A 107 17.11 -7.26 3.05
CA ILE A 107 17.94 -7.94 2.04
C ILE A 107 17.04 -8.18 0.82
N GLY A 108 17.47 -7.69 -0.35
CA GLY A 108 16.64 -7.64 -1.56
C GLY A 108 15.99 -8.97 -1.93
N GLY A 109 14.80 -8.87 -2.52
CA GLY A 109 14.00 -10.02 -2.96
C GLY A 109 12.83 -10.32 -2.03
N ILE A 110 11.67 -10.64 -2.61
CA ILE A 110 10.49 -11.08 -1.87
C ILE A 110 10.07 -12.42 -2.47
N GLN A 111 10.22 -13.50 -1.70
CA GLN A 111 9.76 -14.82 -2.10
C GLN A 111 8.24 -14.88 -2.00
N LYS A 112 7.58 -15.38 -3.05
CA LYS A 112 6.12 -15.49 -3.12
C LYS A 112 5.74 -16.90 -3.57
N TRP A 113 4.86 -17.55 -2.82
CA TRP A 113 4.27 -18.86 -3.15
C TRP A 113 2.85 -18.95 -2.58
N VAL A 114 2.10 -19.97 -2.99
CA VAL A 114 0.69 -20.14 -2.59
C VAL A 114 0.58 -21.41 -1.74
N ILE A 115 -0.03 -21.29 -0.56
CA ILE A 115 -0.42 -22.41 0.29
C ILE A 115 -1.96 -22.44 0.34
N PRO A 116 -2.61 -23.55 -0.05
CA PRO A 116 -4.08 -23.65 -0.06
C PRO A 116 -4.63 -23.96 1.35
N CYS A 117 -4.44 -23.04 2.29
CA CYS A 117 -4.97 -23.12 3.65
C CYS A 117 -5.61 -21.80 4.10
N ASN A 118 -6.34 -21.82 5.21
CA ASN A 118 -6.82 -20.59 5.83
C ASN A 118 -5.63 -19.80 6.42
N CYS A 119 -5.60 -18.49 6.23
CA CYS A 119 -4.53 -17.63 6.75
C CYS A 119 -4.43 -17.65 8.28
N GLN A 120 -5.52 -17.98 8.99
CA GLN A 120 -5.56 -18.08 10.44
C GLN A 120 -4.57 -19.13 10.98
N PHE A 121 -4.37 -20.26 10.28
CA PHE A 121 -3.41 -21.28 10.72
C PHE A 121 -1.99 -20.73 10.81
N ALA A 122 -1.54 -20.05 9.75
CA ALA A 122 -0.20 -19.46 9.74
C ALA A 122 -0.08 -18.32 10.77
N ALA A 123 -1.12 -17.50 10.93
CA ALA A 123 -1.12 -16.42 11.91
C ALA A 123 -1.06 -16.95 13.36
N GLU A 124 -1.90 -17.92 13.70
CA GLU A 124 -1.96 -18.56 15.02
C GLU A 124 -0.64 -19.24 15.37
N GLN A 125 -0.06 -20.00 14.42
CA GLN A 125 1.20 -20.70 14.64
C GLN A 125 2.32 -19.74 15.06
N PHE A 126 2.50 -18.62 14.34
CA PHE A 126 3.49 -17.60 14.70
C PHE A 126 3.12 -16.81 15.95
N CYS A 127 1.83 -16.74 16.30
CA CYS A 127 1.36 -16.00 17.46
C CYS A 127 1.60 -16.75 18.77
N SER A 128 1.45 -18.08 18.80
CA SER A 128 1.41 -18.82 20.06
C SER A 128 1.92 -20.26 20.06
N ASP A 129 2.20 -20.87 18.90
CA ASP A 129 2.48 -22.30 18.82
C ASP A 129 3.99 -22.61 18.90
N MET A 130 4.51 -22.59 20.13
CA MET A 130 5.85 -23.08 20.49
C MET A 130 5.81 -24.46 21.16
N TYR A 131 4.68 -25.16 21.07
CA TYR A 131 4.43 -26.44 21.72
C TYR A 131 5.29 -27.57 21.13
#